data_AF-A0A166PXH9-F1
#
_entry.id   AF-A0A166PXH9-F1
#
_cell.length_a   1.000
_cell.length_b   1.000
_cell.length_c   1.000
_cell.angle_alpha   90.00
_cell.angle_beta   90.00
_cell.angle_gamma   90.00
#
_symmetry.space_group_name_H-M   'P 1'
#
loop_
_entity.id
_entity.type
_entity.pdbx_description
1 polymer ?
#
loop_
_entity_poly.entity_id
_entity_poly.type
_entity_poly.pdbx_seq_one_letter_code
_entity_poly.pdbx_strand_id
1 'polypeptide(L)'
;MLALAALVCAGVMIALAATNGQSPPAETDPAGTPRPAGSPTASAAPATGPEPPVRTDAERDLAARLSSFELTDCQAATDDVTGSAGPGGPTEARASGVTAALRCAPGVAAGGRPPTEVVVLGYADAGAMTADAARRSAATVDVGSCEAGQTSSEAYLLPSRRTGTFVCEAEPGGFTIYWTIDRERVGFIAESADPNGLIAWWRAFDPL
;
A
#
# COMPACT_ATOMS: atom_id res chain seq x y z
N MET A 1 35.35 35.16 3.93
CA MET A 1 36.33 34.06 3.74
C MET A 1 35.78 33.13 2.68
N LEU A 2 36.42 33.10 1.51
CA LEU A 2 36.20 32.10 0.44
C LEU A 2 36.92 30.80 0.81
N ALA A 3 36.32 29.64 0.47
CA ALA A 3 37.00 28.42 0.00
C ALA A 3 35.90 27.38 -0.34
N LEU A 4 35.62 27.04 -1.60
CA LEU A 4 36.33 26.24 -2.61
C LEU A 4 35.68 24.86 -2.76
N ALA A 5 35.50 24.47 -4.02
CA ALA A 5 34.74 23.33 -4.54
C ALA A 5 35.49 21.99 -4.45
N ALA A 6 34.74 20.88 -4.60
CA ALA A 6 35.25 19.68 -5.27
C ALA A 6 34.10 18.88 -5.92
N LEU A 7 34.19 18.77 -7.25
CA LEU A 7 33.37 17.97 -8.15
C LEU A 7 34.05 16.59 -8.29
N VAL A 8 33.31 15.48 -8.19
CA VAL A 8 33.85 14.14 -8.51
C VAL A 8 32.90 13.45 -9.50
N CYS A 9 33.41 13.26 -10.72
CA CYS A 9 32.82 12.44 -11.77
C CYS A 9 33.53 11.07 -11.83
N ALA A 10 32.77 9.99 -11.93
CA ALA A 10 33.11 8.69 -12.58
C ALA A 10 31.90 7.76 -12.37
N GLY A 11 31.40 6.92 -13.28
CA GLY A 11 31.78 6.51 -14.63
C GLY A 11 30.85 5.31 -14.98
N VAL A 12 30.33 5.28 -16.20
CA VAL A 12 29.35 4.32 -16.73
C VAL A 12 29.99 2.96 -17.03
N MET A 13 29.26 1.85 -16.84
CA MET A 13 29.36 0.68 -17.75
C MET A 13 27.98 0.00 -17.92
N ILE A 14 27.58 -0.12 -19.18
CA ILE A 14 26.42 -0.86 -19.70
C ILE A 14 26.90 -2.23 -20.15
N ALA A 15 26.14 -3.29 -19.88
CA ALA A 15 26.26 -4.55 -20.61
C ALA A 15 24.86 -5.08 -20.95
N LEU A 16 24.47 -4.95 -22.22
CA LEU A 16 23.39 -5.71 -22.84
C LEU A 16 23.94 -7.05 -23.32
N ALA A 17 23.19 -8.13 -23.10
CA ALA A 17 23.31 -9.35 -23.90
C ALA A 17 21.90 -9.82 -24.28
N ALA A 18 21.59 -9.69 -25.56
CA ALA A 18 20.46 -10.32 -26.23
C ALA A 18 21.03 -11.33 -27.22
N THR A 19 20.49 -12.56 -27.25
CA THR A 19 20.59 -13.43 -28.41
C THR A 19 19.31 -14.26 -28.56
N ASN A 20 18.71 -14.07 -29.73
CA ASN A 20 17.57 -14.74 -30.34
C ASN A 20 17.85 -16.22 -30.68
N GLY A 21 16.78 -16.98 -30.94
CA GLY A 21 16.79 -18.06 -31.94
C GLY A 21 15.82 -19.19 -31.61
N GLN A 22 14.56 -19.18 -32.10
CA GLN A 22 14.08 -19.79 -33.35
C GLN A 22 13.65 -21.28 -33.20
N SER A 23 12.34 -21.55 -33.23
CA SER A 23 11.72 -22.85 -33.60
C SER A 23 11.38 -22.85 -35.11
N PRO A 24 10.75 -23.88 -35.75
CA PRO A 24 10.58 -25.33 -35.52
C PRO A 24 11.00 -26.13 -36.81
N PRO A 25 10.54 -27.37 -37.14
CA PRO A 25 9.17 -27.63 -37.62
C PRO A 25 8.55 -28.99 -37.20
N ALA A 26 7.26 -29.13 -37.55
CA ALA A 26 6.33 -30.21 -37.27
C ALA A 26 6.56 -31.51 -38.07
N GLU A 27 6.11 -32.65 -37.54
CA GLU A 27 5.92 -33.88 -38.32
C GLU A 27 4.81 -34.79 -37.73
N THR A 28 3.70 -34.87 -38.48
CA THR A 28 2.79 -36.01 -38.82
C THR A 28 2.07 -36.87 -37.75
N ASP A 29 0.72 -36.83 -37.78
CA ASP A 29 -0.27 -37.87 -37.38
C ASP A 29 -0.20 -39.10 -38.34
N PRO A 30 -0.66 -40.35 -38.04
CA PRO A 30 -2.05 -40.65 -37.62
C PRO A 30 -2.34 -41.96 -36.81
N ALA A 31 -3.64 -42.11 -36.46
CA ALA A 31 -4.46 -43.35 -36.37
C ALA A 31 -4.59 -44.18 -35.06
N GLY A 32 -5.76 -44.04 -34.39
CA GLY A 32 -6.77 -45.12 -34.24
C GLY A 32 -6.73 -46.14 -33.06
N THR A 33 -7.57 -45.90 -32.02
CA THR A 33 -8.46 -46.80 -31.19
C THR A 33 -7.93 -48.13 -30.55
N PRO A 34 -8.49 -48.71 -29.44
CA PRO A 34 -9.68 -48.37 -28.62
C PRO A 34 -9.53 -48.44 -27.05
N ARG A 35 -10.62 -48.05 -26.37
CA ARG A 35 -10.95 -48.03 -24.91
C ARG A 35 -10.87 -49.42 -24.21
N PRO A 36 -10.61 -49.51 -22.88
CA PRO A 36 -11.69 -49.84 -21.93
C PRO A 36 -11.60 -49.17 -20.52
N ALA A 37 -12.74 -49.22 -19.81
CA ALA A 37 -13.03 -49.12 -18.36
C ALA A 37 -12.11 -48.27 -17.45
N GLY A 38 -12.58 -47.24 -16.76
CA GLY A 38 -13.69 -47.30 -15.80
C GLY A 38 -13.13 -47.45 -14.38
N SER A 39 -12.71 -46.34 -13.76
CA SER A 39 -12.36 -46.26 -12.33
C SER A 39 -12.99 -44.99 -11.73
N PRO A 40 -13.49 -45.06 -10.49
CA PRO A 40 -14.44 -44.10 -9.94
C PRO A 40 -13.78 -42.74 -9.69
N THR A 41 -14.43 -41.68 -10.17
CA THR A 41 -14.16 -40.31 -9.74
C THR A 41 -14.52 -40.21 -8.26
N ALA A 42 -13.51 -40.24 -7.40
CA ALA A 42 -13.66 -39.77 -6.03
C ALA A 42 -14.06 -38.29 -6.12
N SER A 43 -15.33 -37.99 -5.81
CA SER A 43 -15.75 -36.63 -5.51
C SER A 43 -14.98 -36.19 -4.27
N ALA A 44 -13.93 -35.40 -4.49
CA ALA A 44 -13.32 -34.64 -3.41
C ALA A 44 -14.42 -33.72 -2.86
N ALA A 45 -14.83 -33.97 -1.62
CA ALA A 45 -15.65 -33.04 -0.87
C ALA A 45 -14.94 -31.67 -0.83
N PRO A 46 -15.66 -30.55 -0.95
CA PRO A 46 -15.04 -29.24 -0.81
C PRO A 46 -14.41 -29.15 0.58
N ALA A 47 -13.11 -28.90 0.62
CA ALA A 47 -12.42 -28.54 1.85
C ALA A 47 -13.08 -27.26 2.37
N THR A 48 -13.71 -27.36 3.54
CA THR A 48 -14.18 -26.21 4.32
C THR A 48 -12.94 -25.47 4.84
N GLY A 49 -12.28 -24.73 3.94
CA GLY A 49 -11.37 -23.67 4.36
C GLY A 49 -12.17 -22.60 5.10
N PRO A 50 -11.55 -21.84 6.02
CA PRO A 50 -12.22 -20.70 6.62
C PRO A 50 -12.74 -19.78 5.50
N GLU A 51 -14.05 -19.55 5.51
CA GLU A 51 -14.68 -18.59 4.60
C GLU A 51 -14.02 -17.22 4.84
N PRO A 52 -13.63 -16.49 3.78
CA PRO A 52 -13.09 -15.14 3.95
C PRO A 52 -14.08 -14.31 4.78
N PRO A 53 -13.60 -13.48 5.71
CA PRO A 53 -14.50 -12.65 6.49
C PRO A 53 -15.36 -11.80 5.55
N VAL A 54 -16.68 -11.95 5.70
CA VAL A 54 -17.64 -11.19 4.90
C VAL A 54 -17.53 -9.72 5.28
N ARG A 55 -17.22 -8.86 4.30
CA ARG A 55 -17.14 -7.41 4.53
C ARG A 55 -18.45 -6.86 5.07
N THR A 56 -18.37 -5.88 5.97
CA THR A 56 -19.50 -5.04 6.40
C THR A 56 -19.96 -4.11 5.25
N ASP A 57 -21.13 -3.49 5.40
CA ASP A 57 -21.58 -2.45 4.47
C ASP A 57 -20.60 -1.27 4.41
N ALA A 58 -20.11 -0.82 5.57
CA ALA A 58 -19.15 0.29 5.64
C ALA A 58 -17.82 -0.02 4.93
N GLU A 59 -17.33 -1.26 5.02
CA GLU A 59 -16.14 -1.71 4.29
C GLU A 59 -16.39 -1.85 2.78
N ARG A 60 -17.59 -2.26 2.37
CA ARG A 60 -17.98 -2.25 0.95
C ARG A 60 -18.03 -0.83 0.40
N ASP A 61 -18.64 0.10 1.14
CA ASP A 61 -18.73 1.51 0.76
C ASP A 61 -17.36 2.19 0.74
N LEU A 62 -16.46 1.83 1.65
CA LEU A 62 -15.06 2.26 1.60
C LEU A 62 -14.37 1.72 0.35
N ALA A 63 -14.45 0.42 0.09
CA ALA A 63 -13.81 -0.19 -1.08
C ALA A 63 -14.33 0.38 -2.41
N ALA A 64 -15.62 0.70 -2.51
CA ALA A 64 -16.23 1.26 -3.71
C ALA A 64 -15.74 2.68 -4.05
N ARG A 65 -15.15 3.39 -3.08
CA ARG A 65 -14.54 4.72 -3.28
C ARG A 65 -13.08 4.66 -3.69
N LEU A 66 -12.44 3.49 -3.60
CA LEU A 66 -11.02 3.35 -3.90
C LEU A 66 -10.80 3.10 -5.40
N SER A 67 -9.74 3.67 -5.94
CA SER A 67 -9.25 3.36 -7.28
C SER A 67 -8.76 1.92 -7.34
N SER A 68 -9.43 1.07 -8.11
CA SER A 68 -9.03 -0.32 -8.33
C SER A 68 -7.73 -0.48 -9.13
N PHE A 69 -7.21 0.62 -9.68
CA PHE A 69 -5.90 0.63 -10.35
C PHE A 69 -4.76 0.85 -9.35
N GLU A 70 -5.00 1.67 -8.33
CA GLU A 70 -4.01 2.03 -7.31
C GLU A 70 -4.01 1.08 -6.12
N LEU A 71 -5.17 0.47 -5.80
CA LEU A 71 -5.33 -0.47 -4.70
C LEU A 71 -6.09 -1.72 -5.15
N THR A 72 -5.49 -2.89 -4.94
CA THR A 72 -6.06 -4.19 -5.28
C THR A 72 -6.13 -5.11 -4.07
N ASP A 73 -6.82 -6.24 -4.22
CA ASP A 73 -6.83 -7.34 -3.25
C ASP A 73 -7.21 -6.94 -1.81
N CYS A 74 -8.02 -5.87 -1.67
CA CYS A 74 -8.39 -5.35 -0.37
C CYS A 74 -9.10 -6.40 0.50
N GLN A 75 -8.74 -6.47 1.78
CA GLN A 75 -9.37 -7.35 2.77
C GLN A 75 -9.92 -6.54 3.93
N ALA A 76 -11.00 -7.01 4.55
CA ALA A 76 -11.56 -6.42 5.77
C ALA A 76 -10.50 -6.37 6.87
N ALA A 77 -10.39 -5.23 7.54
CA ALA A 77 -9.43 -5.00 8.62
C ALA A 77 -9.99 -4.14 9.75
N THR A 78 -11.31 -3.93 9.79
CA THR A 78 -11.94 -3.05 10.79
C THR A 78 -11.66 -3.52 12.21
N ASP A 79 -11.72 -4.82 12.48
CA ASP A 79 -11.49 -5.39 13.81
C ASP A 79 -10.03 -5.23 14.28
N ASP A 80 -9.07 -5.13 13.35
CA ASP A 80 -7.65 -4.93 13.67
C ASP A 80 -7.37 -3.49 14.16
N VAL A 81 -8.09 -2.53 13.60
CA VAL A 81 -7.86 -1.09 13.81
C VAL A 81 -8.86 -0.47 14.79
N THR A 82 -10.00 -1.11 15.01
CA THR A 82 -10.98 -0.67 16.00
C THR A 82 -10.67 -1.35 17.33
N GLY A 83 -10.26 -0.55 18.32
CA GLY A 83 -9.90 -1.03 19.64
C GLY A 83 -9.64 0.14 20.58
N SER A 84 -9.49 -0.16 21.87
CA SER A 84 -8.99 0.83 22.82
C SER A 84 -7.55 1.15 22.43
N ALA A 85 -7.35 2.23 21.68
CA ALA A 85 -6.02 2.75 21.42
C ALA A 85 -5.38 3.04 22.78
N GLY A 86 -4.19 2.49 23.01
CA GLY A 86 -3.30 3.04 24.03
C GLY A 86 -2.91 4.48 23.65
N PRO A 87 -1.92 5.10 24.31
CA PRO A 87 -1.43 6.41 23.86
C PRO A 87 -1.00 6.39 22.38
N GLY A 88 -0.61 5.21 21.89
CA GLY A 88 -0.38 4.86 20.49
C GLY A 88 0.76 5.60 19.82
N GLY A 89 1.43 4.93 18.90
CA GLY A 89 2.49 5.53 18.09
C GLY A 89 1.92 6.49 17.02
N PRO A 90 2.73 7.41 16.47
CA PRO A 90 2.29 8.32 15.42
C PRO A 90 1.80 7.57 14.17
N THR A 91 2.26 6.34 13.96
CA THR A 91 1.85 5.51 12.81
C THR A 91 1.06 4.24 13.17
N GLU A 92 0.62 4.07 14.42
CA GLU A 92 -0.19 2.90 14.82
C GLU A 92 -1.51 2.84 14.04
N ALA A 93 -1.91 1.67 13.56
CA ALA A 93 -3.14 1.53 12.77
C ALA A 93 -4.43 1.76 13.59
N ARG A 94 -4.39 1.52 14.90
CA ARG A 94 -5.56 1.70 15.76
C ARG A 94 -5.97 3.15 15.90
N ALA A 95 -7.25 3.42 15.71
CA ALA A 95 -7.79 4.76 15.72
C ALA A 95 -9.24 4.76 16.21
N SER A 96 -9.57 5.72 17.07
CA SER A 96 -10.96 5.98 17.46
C SER A 96 -11.74 6.62 16.31
N GLY A 97 -13.02 6.29 16.19
CA GLY A 97 -13.90 6.89 15.17
C GLY A 97 -13.69 6.37 13.74
N VAL A 98 -12.89 5.31 13.57
CA VAL A 98 -12.86 4.52 12.34
C VAL A 98 -14.07 3.58 12.33
N THR A 99 -14.82 3.59 11.23
CA THR A 99 -16.03 2.75 11.03
C THR A 99 -15.82 1.64 10.01
N ALA A 100 -14.77 1.73 9.21
CA ALA A 100 -14.37 0.72 8.25
C ALA A 100 -12.85 0.79 8.03
N ALA A 101 -12.20 -0.35 7.86
CA ALA A 101 -10.83 -0.38 7.39
C ALA A 101 -10.56 -1.54 6.45
N LEU A 102 -9.59 -1.31 5.57
CA LEU A 102 -9.16 -2.29 4.58
C LEU A 102 -7.63 -2.41 4.59
N ARG A 103 -7.12 -3.61 4.38
CA ARG A 103 -5.72 -3.86 4.00
C ARG A 103 -5.68 -4.17 2.52
N CYS A 104 -4.97 -3.38 1.73
CA CYS A 104 -4.92 -3.51 0.28
C CYS A 104 -3.49 -3.69 -0.19
N ALA A 105 -3.32 -4.42 -1.29
CA ALA A 105 -2.07 -4.42 -2.03
C ALA A 105 -2.01 -3.13 -2.87
N PRO A 106 -0.86 -2.45 -2.95
CA PRO A 106 -0.69 -1.38 -3.92
C PRO A 106 -0.71 -1.98 -5.34
N GLY A 107 -1.45 -1.33 -6.22
CA GLY A 107 -1.52 -1.67 -7.63
C GLY A 107 -0.25 -1.27 -8.40
N VAL A 108 -0.37 -1.18 -9.71
CA VAL A 108 0.75 -0.85 -10.60
C VAL A 108 0.99 0.66 -10.65
N ALA A 109 1.42 1.24 -9.54
CA ALA A 109 1.76 2.67 -9.48
C ALA A 109 2.93 2.99 -10.42
N ALA A 110 2.76 4.03 -11.25
CA ALA A 110 3.80 4.55 -12.13
C ALA A 110 4.73 5.50 -11.35
N GLY A 111 5.66 4.95 -10.57
CA GLY A 111 6.73 5.71 -9.92
C GLY A 111 7.11 5.20 -8.52
N GLY A 112 8.38 5.37 -8.15
CA GLY A 112 8.90 4.97 -6.84
C GLY A 112 8.95 3.45 -6.61
N ARG A 113 9.00 3.05 -5.34
CA ARG A 113 8.90 1.65 -4.90
C ARG A 113 7.65 1.55 -4.01
N PRO A 114 6.60 0.83 -4.43
CA PRO A 114 5.39 0.72 -3.62
C PRO A 114 5.68 -0.03 -2.30
N PRO A 115 4.88 0.22 -1.25
CA PRO A 115 4.91 -0.59 -0.04
C PRO A 115 4.47 -2.02 -0.33
N THR A 116 4.54 -2.92 0.65
CA THR A 116 3.94 -4.26 0.50
C THR A 116 2.43 -4.24 0.73
N GLU A 117 1.95 -3.31 1.56
CA GLU A 117 0.55 -3.17 1.94
C GLU A 117 0.23 -1.69 2.18
N VAL A 118 -1.03 -1.31 1.95
CA VAL A 118 -1.61 -0.04 2.39
C VAL A 118 -2.82 -0.34 3.27
N VAL A 119 -2.82 0.18 4.50
CA VAL A 119 -4.00 0.17 5.36
C VAL A 119 -4.83 1.41 5.06
N VAL A 120 -6.11 1.25 4.77
CA VAL A 120 -7.07 2.31 4.49
C VAL A 120 -8.04 2.41 5.67
N LEU A 121 -8.22 3.63 6.18
CA LEU A 121 -9.09 3.94 7.31
C LEU A 121 -10.24 4.82 6.85
N GLY A 122 -11.48 4.36 7.00
CA GLY A 122 -12.69 5.16 6.79
C GLY A 122 -13.21 5.72 8.12
N TYR A 123 -13.24 7.05 8.25
CA TYR A 123 -13.70 7.71 9.48
C TYR A 123 -15.20 8.00 9.45
N ALA A 124 -15.84 7.96 10.63
CA ALA A 124 -17.26 8.28 10.81
C ALA A 124 -17.59 9.69 10.31
N ASP A 125 -16.73 10.65 10.64
CA ASP A 125 -16.88 12.06 10.29
C ASP A 125 -15.52 12.79 10.24
N ALA A 126 -15.56 14.06 9.85
CA ALA A 126 -14.37 14.89 9.76
C ALA A 126 -13.72 15.15 11.14
N GLY A 127 -14.52 15.23 12.22
CA GLY A 127 -14.00 15.43 13.57
C GLY A 127 -13.20 14.23 14.07
N ALA A 128 -13.68 13.01 13.81
CA ALA A 128 -12.97 11.78 14.10
C ALA A 128 -11.61 11.70 13.37
N MET A 129 -11.59 12.02 12.07
CA MET A 129 -10.35 12.07 11.28
C MET A 129 -9.38 13.14 11.81
N THR A 130 -9.86 14.36 12.05
CA THR A 130 -9.01 15.45 12.58
C THR A 130 -8.46 15.10 13.97
N ALA A 131 -9.25 14.47 14.84
CA ALA A 131 -8.79 14.02 16.16
C ALA A 131 -7.72 12.91 16.04
N ASP A 132 -7.87 11.98 15.10
CA ASP A 132 -6.88 10.93 14.83
C ASP A 132 -5.55 11.53 14.34
N ALA A 133 -5.62 12.39 13.32
CA ALA A 133 -4.46 13.09 12.79
C ALA A 133 -3.75 13.92 13.89
N ALA A 134 -4.50 14.68 14.68
CA ALA A 134 -3.94 15.47 15.78
C ALA A 134 -3.28 14.61 16.87
N ARG A 135 -3.86 13.45 17.21
CA ARG A 135 -3.25 12.50 18.15
C ARG A 135 -1.91 12.01 17.62
N ARG A 136 -1.86 11.60 16.36
CA ARG A 136 -0.63 11.12 15.70
C ARG A 136 0.45 12.19 15.67
N SER A 137 0.11 13.39 15.22
CA SER A 137 1.02 14.54 15.23
C SER A 137 1.56 14.87 16.63
N ALA A 138 0.72 14.76 17.67
CA ALA A 138 1.14 15.00 19.05
C ALA A 138 2.07 13.90 19.61
N ALA A 139 2.01 12.68 19.05
CA ALA A 139 2.92 11.59 19.37
C ALA A 139 4.26 11.69 18.60
N THR A 140 4.35 12.56 17.58
CA THR A 140 5.55 12.76 16.77
C THR A 140 6.56 13.68 17.47
N VAL A 141 7.80 13.21 17.59
CA VAL A 141 8.96 14.05 17.89
C VAL A 141 9.60 14.45 16.57
N ASP A 142 9.35 15.69 16.13
CA ASP A 142 9.87 16.21 14.87
C ASP A 142 11.40 16.32 14.89
N VAL A 143 12.05 15.70 13.90
CA VAL A 143 13.51 15.72 13.73
C VAL A 143 13.93 16.18 12.34
N GLY A 144 13.00 16.66 11.51
CA GLY A 144 13.30 17.06 10.14
C GLY A 144 12.07 17.14 9.25
N SER A 145 12.11 16.45 8.10
CA SER A 145 10.96 16.39 7.20
C SER A 145 10.69 14.99 6.66
N CYS A 146 9.43 14.72 6.38
CA CYS A 146 9.02 13.46 5.78
C CYS A 146 9.61 13.27 4.39
N GLU A 147 9.80 14.35 3.63
CA GLU A 147 10.45 14.29 2.32
C GLU A 147 11.90 13.79 2.38
N ALA A 148 12.58 14.01 3.51
CA ALA A 148 13.93 13.51 3.76
C ALA A 148 13.96 12.10 4.39
N GLY A 149 12.79 11.46 4.56
CA GLY A 149 12.67 10.16 5.22
C GLY A 149 12.88 10.24 6.73
N GLN A 150 12.62 11.40 7.35
CA GLN A 150 12.83 11.66 8.78
C GLN A 150 11.48 11.80 9.49
N THR A 151 11.40 11.42 10.77
CA THR A 151 10.19 11.56 11.58
C THR A 151 9.72 13.01 11.63
N SER A 152 8.50 13.28 11.20
CA SER A 152 7.89 14.62 11.19
C SER A 152 6.36 14.55 11.03
N SER A 153 5.70 15.70 11.16
CA SER A 153 4.27 15.88 10.93
C SER A 153 4.04 17.19 10.20
N GLU A 154 3.40 17.11 9.04
CA GLU A 154 3.28 18.21 8.09
C GLU A 154 1.85 18.29 7.53
N ALA A 155 1.46 19.46 7.02
CA ALA A 155 0.29 19.58 6.16
C ALA A 155 0.73 19.51 4.70
N TYR A 156 -0.06 18.88 3.83
CA TYR A 156 0.30 18.74 2.43
C TYR A 156 -0.82 19.14 1.48
N LEU A 157 -0.42 19.40 0.23
CA LEU A 157 -1.30 19.63 -0.91
C LEU A 157 -0.77 18.84 -2.10
N LEU A 158 -1.46 17.77 -2.49
CA LEU A 158 -1.13 17.03 -3.71
C LEU A 158 -1.61 17.80 -4.96
N PRO A 159 -1.01 17.54 -6.15
CA PRO A 159 -1.39 18.21 -7.40
C PRO A 159 -2.88 18.15 -7.74
N SER A 160 -3.58 17.09 -7.30
CA SER A 160 -5.03 16.90 -7.41
C SER A 160 -5.87 17.80 -6.49
N ARG A 161 -5.27 18.82 -5.86
CA ARG A 161 -5.89 19.71 -4.87
C ARG A 161 -6.44 18.97 -3.64
N ARG A 162 -5.94 17.77 -3.38
CA ARG A 162 -6.22 17.01 -2.16
C ARG A 162 -5.29 17.53 -1.06
N THR A 163 -5.88 17.90 0.06
CA THR A 163 -5.17 18.34 1.26
C THR A 163 -5.32 17.30 2.36
N GLY A 164 -4.35 17.28 3.25
CA GLY A 164 -4.45 16.53 4.47
C GLY A 164 -3.28 16.74 5.42
N THR A 165 -3.27 15.92 6.46
CA THR A 165 -2.15 15.79 7.38
C THR A 165 -1.28 14.63 6.90
N PHE A 166 0.04 14.82 6.90
CA PHE A 166 1.04 13.80 6.62
C PHE A 166 1.90 13.62 7.87
N VAL A 167 1.92 12.41 8.43
CA VAL A 167 2.78 12.05 9.57
C VAL A 167 3.70 10.94 9.12
N CYS A 168 4.96 11.02 9.48
CA CYS A 168 5.92 9.97 9.18
C CYS A 168 6.78 9.64 10.39
N GLU A 169 7.21 8.40 10.47
CA GLU A 169 8.02 7.85 11.54
C GLU A 169 9.15 7.03 10.94
N ALA A 170 10.38 7.41 11.27
CA ALA A 170 11.59 6.69 10.90
C ALA A 170 12.07 5.85 12.09
N GLU A 171 12.16 4.55 11.88
CA GLU A 171 12.69 3.57 12.83
C GLU A 171 13.90 2.85 12.23
N PRO A 172 14.74 2.17 13.04
CA PRO A 172 15.83 1.36 12.50
C PRO A 172 15.30 0.28 11.52
N GLY A 173 15.53 0.48 10.23
CA GLY A 173 15.16 -0.46 9.17
C GLY A 173 13.74 -0.28 8.62
N GLY A 174 12.99 0.73 9.05
CA GLY A 174 11.62 0.98 8.61
C GLY A 174 11.27 2.45 8.55
N PHE A 175 10.34 2.80 7.66
CA PHE A 175 9.77 4.13 7.55
C PHE A 175 8.29 3.99 7.24
N THR A 176 7.47 4.49 8.17
CA THR A 176 6.02 4.41 8.09
C THR A 176 5.45 5.80 7.86
N ILE A 177 4.50 5.91 6.94
CA ILE A 177 3.79 7.14 6.65
C ILE A 177 2.30 6.94 6.91
N TYR A 178 1.68 7.95 7.48
CA TYR A 178 0.24 8.12 7.62
C TYR A 178 -0.18 9.39 6.89
N TRP A 179 -1.27 9.35 6.14
CA TRP A 179 -1.82 10.55 5.53
C TRP A 179 -3.34 10.55 5.41
N THR A 180 -3.96 11.73 5.41
CA THR A 180 -5.42 11.89 5.24
C THR A 180 -5.78 12.54 3.92
N ILE A 181 -6.96 12.21 3.38
CA ILE A 181 -7.62 13.01 2.34
C ILE A 181 -8.86 13.64 2.97
N ASP A 182 -8.76 14.93 3.31
CA ASP A 182 -9.68 15.55 4.26
C ASP A 182 -11.14 15.55 3.79
N ARG A 183 -11.36 15.83 2.50
CA ARG A 183 -12.70 15.86 1.91
C ARG A 183 -13.41 14.51 1.99
N GLU A 184 -12.64 13.44 1.85
CA GLU A 184 -13.19 12.09 1.71
C GLU A 184 -13.23 11.34 3.04
N ARG A 185 -12.63 11.91 4.08
CA ARG A 185 -12.60 11.35 5.44
C ARG A 185 -11.96 9.96 5.43
N VAL A 186 -10.85 9.86 4.69
CA VAL A 186 -10.07 8.63 4.55
C VAL A 186 -8.64 8.89 5.00
N GLY A 187 -8.10 7.96 5.78
CA GLY A 187 -6.69 7.91 6.17
C GLY A 187 -6.01 6.70 5.52
N PHE A 188 -4.71 6.77 5.36
CA PHE A 188 -3.90 5.71 4.79
C PHE A 188 -2.65 5.52 5.63
N ILE A 189 -2.17 4.29 5.74
CA ILE A 189 -0.90 3.95 6.37
C ILE A 189 -0.12 3.02 5.44
N ALA A 190 1.16 3.30 5.25
CA ALA A 190 2.07 2.46 4.47
C ALA A 190 3.46 2.44 5.12
N GLU A 191 4.15 1.31 5.00
CA GLU A 191 5.49 1.11 5.54
C GLU A 191 6.44 0.60 4.43
N SER A 192 7.69 1.03 4.50
CA SER A 192 8.78 0.55 3.65
C SER A 192 10.13 0.68 4.33
N ALA A 193 11.05 -0.23 4.03
CA ALA A 193 12.47 -0.08 4.38
C ALA A 193 13.23 0.91 3.44
N ASP A 194 12.57 1.38 2.38
CA ASP A 194 13.08 2.37 1.41
C ASP A 194 12.25 3.66 1.52
N PRO A 195 12.65 4.62 2.38
CA PRO A 195 11.90 5.86 2.60
C PRO A 195 11.75 6.68 1.31
N ASN A 196 12.83 6.78 0.52
CA ASN A 196 12.84 7.55 -0.72
C ASN A 196 11.91 6.94 -1.76
N GLY A 197 11.93 5.60 -1.89
CA GLY A 197 11.02 4.87 -2.75
C GLY A 197 9.55 5.06 -2.34
N LEU A 198 9.27 5.04 -1.04
CA LEU A 198 7.92 5.21 -0.50
C LEU A 198 7.39 6.63 -0.71
N ILE A 199 8.19 7.67 -0.45
CA ILE A 199 7.80 9.07 -0.70
C ILE A 199 7.59 9.33 -2.19
N ALA A 200 8.46 8.78 -3.05
CA ALA A 200 8.30 8.91 -4.50
C ALA A 200 7.02 8.22 -5.00
N TRP A 201 6.68 7.05 -4.44
CA TRP A 201 5.41 6.37 -4.70
C TRP A 201 4.22 7.19 -4.23
N TRP A 202 4.23 7.65 -2.98
CA TRP A 202 3.12 8.42 -2.39
C TRP A 202 2.80 9.69 -3.20
N ARG A 203 3.80 10.39 -3.72
CA ARG A 203 3.61 11.59 -4.57
C ARG A 203 2.86 11.30 -5.87
N ALA A 204 2.96 10.09 -6.39
CA ALA A 204 2.30 9.65 -7.62
C ALA A 204 0.97 8.91 -7.35
N PHE A 205 0.70 8.56 -6.10
CA PHE A 205 -0.43 7.73 -5.69
C PHE A 205 -1.75 8.52 -5.65
N ASP A 206 -2.78 8.05 -6.36
CA ASP A 206 -4.14 8.64 -6.36
C ASP A 206 -5.24 7.63 -5.97
N PRO A 207 -5.44 7.39 -4.67
CA PRO A 207 -6.20 6.23 -4.20
C PRO A 207 -7.71 6.24 -4.41
N LEU A 208 -8.31 7.34 -4.89
CA LEU A 208 -9.78 7.51 -4.97
C LEU A 208 -10.20 7.94 -6.37
#